data_AF-A0AAW5CBP9-F1
#
_entry.id   AF-A0AAW5CBP9-F1
#
_cell.length_a   1.000
_cell.length_b   1.000
_cell.length_c   1.000
_cell.angle_alpha   90.00
_cell.angle_beta   90.00
_cell.angle_gamma   90.00
#
_symmetry.space_group_name_H-M   'P 1'
#
loop_
_entity.id
_entity.type
_entity.pdbx_description
1 polymer ?
#
loop_
_entity_poly.entity_id
_entity_poly.type
_entity_poly.pdbx_seq_one_letter_code
_entity_poly.pdbx_strand_id
1 'polypeptide(L)'
;MDDFVVVADSGFMIRRNVELLRSGNYNFIIGARVRKYSDKVKDWILSLPHEDGLFHEYRLDNGDRLIVTYNSKRASKNACNRIKGVERLKKACASGRITKDKINKRGYSKFLQIENDVAVSINEDKIKEDEKWDGMKGYVTNTEPTPKEVVAQYKGLWVVERAFRISKGTIETRPIFHFTEKRIEAHVCLCFVASRFIKNWNA
;
A
#
# COMPACT_ATOMS: atom_id res chain seq x y z
N MET A 1 -19.53 -20.43 -13.38
CA MET A 1 -18.95 -19.09 -13.14
C MET A 1 -17.49 -19.33 -12.85
N ASP A 2 -16.59 -18.77 -13.65
CA ASP A 2 -15.15 -18.91 -13.41
C ASP A 2 -14.80 -18.42 -11.99
N ASP A 3 -14.01 -19.20 -11.27
CA ASP A 3 -13.47 -18.84 -9.96
C ASP A 3 -12.57 -17.60 -10.09
N PHE A 4 -13.16 -16.42 -9.93
CA PHE A 4 -12.41 -15.17 -10.01
C PHE A 4 -11.75 -14.86 -8.66
N VAL A 5 -10.50 -14.38 -8.71
CA VAL A 5 -9.74 -13.97 -7.53
C VAL A 5 -9.76 -12.44 -7.44
N VAL A 6 -10.25 -11.92 -6.32
CA VAL A 6 -10.24 -10.48 -6.04
C VAL A 6 -8.85 -10.06 -5.60
N VAL A 7 -8.22 -9.17 -6.36
CA VAL A 7 -6.88 -8.65 -6.03
C VAL A 7 -6.95 -7.17 -5.67
N ALA A 8 -6.49 -6.79 -4.47
CA ALA A 8 -6.65 -5.42 -3.97
C ALA A 8 -5.44 -4.92 -3.17
N ASP A 9 -5.19 -3.60 -3.17
CA ASP A 9 -4.10 -3.03 -2.38
C ASP A 9 -4.40 -3.03 -0.87
N SER A 10 -3.37 -2.87 -0.06
CA SER A 10 -3.44 -2.68 1.40
C SER A 10 -4.38 -1.57 1.87
N GLY A 11 -4.74 -0.61 1.01
CA GLY A 11 -5.82 0.36 1.26
C GLY A 11 -7.17 -0.31 1.52
N PHE A 12 -7.44 -1.44 0.86
CA PHE A 12 -8.66 -2.24 0.96
C PHE A 12 -8.76 -3.04 2.27
N MET A 13 -7.65 -3.20 3.02
CA MET A 13 -7.59 -3.90 4.32
C MET A 13 -8.31 -3.11 5.43
N ILE A 14 -9.64 -3.05 5.31
CA ILE A 14 -10.61 -2.60 6.31
C ILE A 14 -11.42 -3.83 6.71
N ARG A 15 -11.64 -4.03 8.02
CA ARG A 15 -12.27 -5.25 8.56
C ARG A 15 -13.55 -5.61 7.83
N ARG A 16 -14.44 -4.62 7.65
CA ARG A 16 -15.70 -4.73 6.89
C ARG A 16 -15.51 -5.25 5.47
N ASN A 17 -14.52 -4.74 4.73
CA ASN A 17 -14.31 -5.12 3.33
C ASN A 17 -13.83 -6.57 3.21
N VAL A 18 -12.94 -6.98 4.12
CA VAL A 18 -12.41 -8.34 4.14
C VAL A 18 -13.49 -9.33 4.62
N GLU A 19 -14.29 -8.95 5.61
CA GLU A 19 -15.46 -9.74 6.05
C GLU A 19 -16.47 -9.93 4.92
N LEU A 20 -16.76 -8.88 4.13
CA LEU A 20 -17.63 -8.98 2.97
C LEU A 20 -17.12 -10.02 1.96
N LEU A 21 -15.82 -10.00 1.63
CA LEU A 21 -15.22 -11.00 0.73
C LEU A 21 -15.39 -12.43 1.26
N ARG A 22 -15.16 -12.64 2.56
CA ARG A 22 -15.32 -13.95 3.19
C ARG A 22 -16.79 -14.40 3.20
N SER A 23 -17.71 -13.51 3.55
CA SER A 23 -19.15 -13.82 3.57
C SER A 23 -19.71 -14.17 2.20
N GLY A 24 -19.13 -13.58 1.14
CA GLY A 24 -19.46 -13.88 -0.25
C GLY A 24 -18.72 -15.10 -0.81
N ASN A 25 -17.95 -15.82 0.01
CA ASN A 25 -17.12 -16.96 -0.38
C ASN A 25 -16.16 -16.66 -1.55
N TYR A 26 -15.60 -15.44 -1.58
CA TYR A 26 -14.68 -15.02 -2.63
C TYR A 26 -13.23 -15.39 -2.31
N ASN A 27 -12.52 -15.82 -3.35
CA ASN A 27 -11.07 -15.95 -3.34
C ASN A 27 -10.42 -14.57 -3.46
N PHE A 28 -9.37 -14.29 -2.68
CA PHE A 28 -8.74 -12.99 -2.68
C PHE A 28 -7.22 -13.02 -2.47
N ILE A 29 -6.55 -11.98 -2.98
CA ILE A 29 -5.15 -11.66 -2.72
C ILE A 29 -5.08 -10.16 -2.40
N ILE A 30 -4.71 -9.81 -1.17
CA ILE A 30 -4.72 -8.42 -0.69
C ILE A 30 -3.34 -8.04 -0.16
N GLY A 31 -2.92 -6.79 -0.36
CA GLY A 31 -1.68 -6.28 0.21
C GLY A 31 -1.74 -6.26 1.75
N ALA A 32 -0.80 -6.93 2.42
CA ALA A 32 -0.81 -6.99 3.87
C ALA A 32 -0.23 -5.72 4.51
N ARG A 33 -0.85 -5.27 5.59
CA ARG A 33 -0.28 -4.23 6.47
C ARG A 33 0.59 -4.89 7.53
N VAL A 34 1.78 -5.34 7.14
CA VAL A 34 2.70 -6.15 7.98
C VAL A 34 2.96 -5.57 9.39
N ARG A 35 2.91 -4.25 9.55
CA ARG A 35 3.11 -3.56 10.83
C ARG A 35 1.91 -3.56 11.77
N LYS A 36 0.73 -3.97 11.30
CA LYS A 36 -0.52 -3.97 12.08
C LYS A 36 -0.89 -5.35 12.65
N TYR A 37 -0.04 -6.37 12.45
CA TYR A 37 -0.26 -7.70 13.00
C TYR A 37 0.11 -7.77 14.50
N SER A 38 -0.18 -8.91 15.13
CA SER A 38 0.27 -9.23 16.49
C SER A 38 1.79 -9.29 16.57
N ASP A 39 2.34 -9.10 17.77
CA ASP A 39 3.79 -9.03 17.96
C ASP A 39 4.48 -10.35 17.59
N LYS A 40 3.85 -11.50 17.87
CA LYS A 40 4.31 -12.82 17.40
C LYS A 40 4.55 -12.85 15.89
N VAL A 41 3.63 -12.31 15.10
CA VAL A 41 3.75 -12.28 13.63
C VAL A 41 4.81 -11.26 13.21
N LYS A 42 4.90 -10.11 13.88
CA LYS A 42 5.94 -9.13 13.60
C LYS A 42 7.34 -9.70 13.84
N ASP A 43 7.54 -10.39 14.96
CA ASP A 43 8.81 -11.00 15.31
C ASP A 43 9.21 -12.07 14.29
N TRP A 44 8.24 -12.89 13.85
CA TRP A 44 8.44 -13.82 12.74
C TRP A 44 8.86 -13.09 11.46
N ILE A 45 8.16 -12.03 11.05
CA ILE A 45 8.51 -11.25 9.85
C ILE A 45 9.92 -10.67 9.95
N LEU A 46 10.28 -10.11 11.10
CA LEU A 46 11.59 -9.49 11.33
C LEU A 46 12.72 -10.52 11.45
N SER A 47 12.40 -11.79 11.70
CA SER A 47 13.38 -12.89 11.70
C SER A 47 13.74 -13.40 10.29
N LEU A 48 12.98 -12.99 9.26
CA LEU A 48 13.19 -13.45 7.88
C LEU A 48 14.47 -12.86 7.27
N PRO A 49 15.17 -13.62 6.39
CA PRO A 49 16.35 -13.11 5.70
C PRO A 49 16.01 -11.97 4.73
N HIS A 50 16.91 -10.99 4.64
CA HIS A 50 16.83 -9.86 3.71
C HIS A 50 17.36 -10.23 2.31
N GLU A 51 16.78 -11.28 1.72
CA GLU A 51 17.22 -11.82 0.43
C GLU A 51 16.13 -11.69 -0.65
N ASP A 52 16.54 -11.25 -1.84
CA ASP A 52 15.63 -11.08 -2.97
C ASP A 52 15.23 -12.43 -3.57
N GLY A 53 13.95 -12.58 -3.91
CA GLY A 53 13.43 -13.78 -4.59
C GLY A 53 13.00 -14.90 -3.65
N LEU A 54 13.16 -14.74 -2.33
CA LEU A 54 12.58 -15.63 -1.34
C LEU A 54 11.13 -15.24 -1.01
N PHE A 55 10.33 -16.27 -0.76
CA PHE A 55 8.93 -16.15 -0.36
C PHE A 55 8.73 -16.96 0.91
N HIS A 56 8.29 -16.29 1.97
CA HIS A 56 8.02 -16.92 3.25
C HIS A 56 6.53 -16.91 3.51
N GLU A 57 6.03 -18.00 4.07
CA GLU A 57 4.61 -18.18 4.33
C GLU A 57 4.36 -18.41 5.82
N TYR A 58 3.30 -17.80 6.32
CA TYR A 58 2.81 -17.96 7.68
C TYR A 58 1.29 -18.14 7.64
N ARG A 59 0.77 -19.14 8.36
CA ARG A 59 -0.67 -19.36 8.47
C ARG A 59 -1.24 -18.55 9.63
N LEU A 60 -2.17 -17.65 9.32
CA LEU A 60 -2.82 -16.79 10.29
C LEU A 60 -3.90 -17.57 11.08
N ASP A 61 -4.26 -17.08 12.26
CA ASP A 61 -5.22 -17.73 13.16
C ASP A 61 -6.61 -17.88 12.54
N ASN A 62 -6.95 -17.04 11.57
CA ASN A 62 -8.20 -17.09 10.81
C ASN A 62 -8.16 -18.05 9.61
N GLY A 63 -7.07 -18.80 9.43
CA GLY A 63 -6.88 -19.75 8.33
C GLY A 63 -6.28 -19.17 7.05
N ASP A 64 -6.18 -17.84 6.93
CA ASP A 64 -5.58 -17.18 5.76
C ASP A 64 -4.05 -17.38 5.72
N ARG A 65 -3.48 -17.30 4.53
CA ARG A 65 -2.03 -17.35 4.29
C ARG A 65 -1.48 -15.93 4.24
N LEU A 66 -0.45 -15.66 5.05
CA LEU A 66 0.38 -14.46 4.97
C LEU A 66 1.68 -14.81 4.26
N ILE A 67 1.86 -14.26 3.06
CA ILE A 67 3.08 -14.39 2.27
C ILE A 67 3.90 -13.12 2.42
N VAL A 68 5.17 -13.25 2.77
CA VAL A 68 6.10 -12.14 2.96
C VAL A 68 7.31 -12.31 2.06
N THR A 69 7.72 -11.19 1.45
CA THR A 69 8.88 -11.10 0.58
C THR A 69 9.72 -9.89 0.95
N TYR A 70 11.03 -10.02 0.80
CA TYR A 70 11.95 -8.90 0.84
C TYR A 70 12.25 -8.40 -0.59
N ASN A 71 12.55 -7.11 -0.71
CA ASN A 71 13.04 -6.51 -1.94
C ASN A 71 14.07 -5.41 -1.67
N SER A 72 15.31 -5.62 -2.11
CA SER A 72 16.44 -4.70 -1.91
C SER A 72 16.18 -3.30 -2.51
N LYS A 73 15.64 -3.22 -3.73
CA LYS A 73 15.29 -1.94 -4.37
C LYS A 73 14.23 -1.18 -3.58
N ARG A 74 13.25 -1.90 -3.01
CA ARG A 74 12.25 -1.33 -2.10
C ARG A 74 12.89 -0.87 -0.80
N ALA A 75 13.84 -1.63 -0.26
CA ALA A 75 14.58 -1.26 0.95
C ALA A 75 15.33 0.07 0.75
N SER A 76 16.15 0.19 -0.30
CA SER A 76 16.87 1.43 -0.61
C SER A 76 15.93 2.62 -0.82
N LYS A 77 14.79 2.40 -1.50
CA LYS A 77 13.78 3.44 -1.71
C LYS A 77 13.12 3.86 -0.40
N ASN A 78 12.78 2.91 0.48
CA ASN A 78 12.19 3.19 1.78
C ASN A 78 13.19 3.97 2.67
N ALA A 79 14.45 3.54 2.72
CA ALA A 79 15.51 4.23 3.43
C ALA A 79 15.69 5.67 2.93
N CYS A 80 15.79 5.88 1.62
CA CYS A 80 15.90 7.21 1.02
C CYS A 80 14.69 8.11 1.38
N ASN A 81 13.48 7.56 1.36
CA ASN A 81 12.27 8.28 1.73
C ASN A 81 12.25 8.62 3.23
N ARG A 82 12.69 7.70 4.10
CA ARG A 82 12.81 7.93 5.55
C ARG A 82 13.79 9.06 5.83
N ILE A 83 15.00 9.01 5.26
CA ILE A 83 16.02 10.06 5.42
C ILE A 83 15.46 11.43 5.01
N LYS A 84 14.90 11.54 3.80
CA LYS A 84 14.27 12.78 3.31
C LYS A 84 13.10 13.25 4.18
N GLY A 85 12.37 12.32 4.80
CA GLY A 85 11.29 12.63 5.75
C GLY A 85 11.85 13.23 7.03
N VAL A 86 12.85 12.59 7.62
CA VAL A 86 13.51 13.01 8.86
C VAL A 86 14.22 14.36 8.69
N GLU A 87 14.94 14.59 7.60
CA GLU A 87 15.57 15.89 7.31
C GLU A 87 14.56 17.05 7.27
N ARG A 88 13.39 16.81 6.68
CA ARG A 88 12.31 17.81 6.67
C ARG A 88 11.74 18.06 8.05
N LEU A 89 11.60 17.01 8.86
CA LEU A 89 11.18 17.15 10.27
C LEU A 89 12.21 17.95 11.07
N LYS A 90 13.51 17.68 10.90
CA LYS A 90 14.59 18.44 11.54
C LYS A 90 14.51 19.93 11.19
N LYS A 91 14.31 20.27 9.92
CA LYS A 91 14.12 21.67 9.47
C LYS A 91 12.84 22.30 10.04
N ALA A 92 11.73 21.56 10.08
CA ALA A 92 10.47 22.06 10.63
C ALA A 92 10.59 22.35 12.13
N CYS A 93 11.27 21.46 12.87
CA CYS A 93 11.55 21.59 14.30
C CYS A 93 12.44 22.78 14.61
N ALA A 94 13.54 22.96 13.87
CA ALA A 94 14.45 24.09 14.05
C ALA A 94 13.76 25.45 13.80
N SER A 95 12.73 25.49 12.94
CA SER A 95 12.00 26.71 12.61
C SER A 95 10.90 27.11 13.60
N GLY A 96 10.66 26.34 14.66
CA GLY A 96 9.61 26.60 15.66
C GLY A 96 8.17 26.52 15.12
N ARG A 97 7.96 26.13 13.86
CA ARG A 97 6.66 26.11 13.16
C ARG A 97 5.95 24.75 13.25
N ILE A 98 6.01 24.09 14.40
CA ILE A 98 5.32 22.81 14.59
C ILE A 98 3.93 23.08 15.19
N THR A 99 2.93 23.22 14.32
CA THR A 99 1.52 23.08 14.72
C THR A 99 1.01 21.69 14.32
N LYS A 100 0.15 21.08 15.17
CA LYS A 100 -0.44 19.73 14.96
C LYS A 100 -1.00 19.53 13.54
N ASP A 101 -1.57 20.57 12.94
CA ASP A 101 -2.14 20.55 11.58
C ASP A 101 -1.11 20.39 10.45
N LYS A 102 0.12 20.89 10.64
CA LYS A 102 1.20 20.78 9.62
C LYS A 102 1.91 19.43 9.65
N ILE A 103 1.84 18.72 10.77
CA ILE A 103 2.52 17.43 11.01
C ILE A 103 1.88 16.28 10.19
N ASN A 104 0.60 16.39 9.83
CA ASN A 104 -0.18 15.23 9.37
C ASN A 104 -0.15 14.97 7.84
N LYS A 105 0.55 15.78 7.03
CA LYS A 105 0.42 15.71 5.56
C LYS A 105 1.08 14.49 4.88
N ARG A 106 2.04 13.80 5.52
CA ARG A 106 2.86 12.76 4.84
C ARG A 106 3.30 11.55 5.69
N GLY A 107 2.67 11.31 6.85
CA GLY A 107 2.90 10.07 7.63
C GLY A 107 4.25 9.95 8.36
N TYR A 108 5.03 11.04 8.44
CA TYR A 108 6.28 11.09 9.23
C TYR A 108 6.07 11.56 10.68
N SER A 109 4.83 11.89 11.03
CA SER A 109 4.41 12.21 12.41
C SER A 109 4.75 11.10 13.41
N LYS A 110 4.83 9.85 12.94
CA LYS A 110 5.23 8.70 13.75
C LYS A 110 6.61 8.85 14.39
N PHE A 111 7.52 9.65 13.81
CA PHE A 111 8.86 9.89 14.33
C PHE A 111 8.94 11.05 15.33
N LEU A 112 7.84 11.73 15.60
CA LEU A 112 7.81 12.84 16.54
C LEU A 112 7.42 12.35 17.94
N GLN A 113 8.03 12.99 18.93
CA GLN A 113 7.69 12.89 20.35
C GLN A 113 7.33 14.28 20.84
N ILE A 114 6.24 14.39 21.59
CA ILE A 114 5.77 15.65 22.16
C ILE A 114 6.12 15.61 23.64
N GLU A 115 6.99 16.50 24.08
CA GLU A 115 7.36 16.68 25.47
C GLU A 115 6.77 18.01 25.96
N ASN A 116 5.89 17.93 26.97
CA ASN A 116 5.26 19.06 27.67
C ASN A 116 4.76 20.19 26.76
N ASP A 117 3.56 20.03 26.17
CA ASP A 117 2.72 21.00 25.41
C ASP A 117 3.36 22.01 24.42
N VAL A 118 4.68 22.06 24.28
CA VAL A 118 5.42 23.13 23.59
C VAL A 118 6.66 22.58 22.87
N ALA A 119 7.30 21.51 23.35
CA ALA A 119 8.49 20.96 22.70
C ALA A 119 8.16 19.71 21.88
N VAL A 120 8.47 19.74 20.59
CA VAL A 120 8.37 18.56 19.71
C VAL A 120 9.78 18.12 19.36
N SER A 121 10.15 16.91 19.75
CA SER A 121 11.45 16.29 19.45
C SER A 121 11.29 15.15 18.45
N ILE A 122 12.41 14.75 17.82
CA ILE A 122 12.44 13.58 16.94
C ILE A 122 12.88 12.38 17.75
N ASN A 123 12.10 11.31 17.71
CA ASN A 123 12.39 10.05 18.34
C ASN A 123 13.22 9.18 17.39
N GLU A 124 14.52 9.09 17.66
CA GLU A 124 15.48 8.31 16.87
C GLU A 124 15.25 6.79 17.01
N ASP A 125 14.67 6.31 18.12
CA ASP A 125 14.37 4.89 18.30
C ASP A 125 13.27 4.43 17.34
N LYS A 126 12.22 5.23 17.14
CA LYS A 126 11.18 4.95 16.15
C LYS A 126 11.72 4.98 14.71
N ILE A 127 12.78 5.74 14.44
CA ILE A 127 13.46 5.74 13.14
C ILE A 127 14.20 4.41 12.94
N LYS A 128 14.95 3.95 13.95
CA LYS A 128 15.64 2.65 13.93
C LYS A 128 14.66 1.48 13.83
N GLU A 129 13.54 1.55 14.53
CA GLU A 129 12.46 0.55 14.39
C GLU A 129 11.89 0.54 12.98
N ASP A 130 11.72 1.70 12.35
CA ASP A 130 11.18 1.80 10.99
C ASP A 130 12.10 1.21 9.93
N GLU A 131 13.41 1.33 10.13
CA GLU A 131 14.45 0.77 9.27
C GLU A 131 14.39 -0.76 9.19
N LYS A 132 14.06 -1.44 10.28
CA LYS A 132 13.93 -2.91 10.30
C LYS A 132 12.87 -3.45 9.32
N TRP A 133 11.94 -2.61 8.90
CA TRP A 133 10.85 -2.97 7.98
C TRP A 133 11.14 -2.59 6.52
N ASP A 134 12.33 -2.06 6.24
CA ASP A 134 12.70 -1.69 4.88
C ASP A 134 12.73 -2.93 3.97
N GLY A 135 12.20 -2.80 2.76
CA GLY A 135 12.16 -3.91 1.80
C GLY A 135 11.07 -4.96 2.08
N MET A 136 10.60 -5.10 3.32
CA MET A 136 9.54 -6.04 3.66
C MET A 136 8.20 -5.67 3.01
N LYS A 137 7.55 -6.69 2.43
CA LYS A 137 6.21 -6.58 1.86
C LYS A 137 5.45 -7.87 2.11
N GLY A 138 4.22 -7.74 2.58
CA GLY A 138 3.32 -8.88 2.82
C GLY A 138 2.11 -8.88 1.90
N TYR A 139 1.50 -10.05 1.79
CA TYR A 139 0.32 -10.36 1.00
C TYR A 139 -0.54 -11.34 1.81
N VAL A 140 -1.84 -11.09 1.89
CA VAL A 140 -2.81 -11.99 2.53
C VAL A 140 -3.64 -12.65 1.46
N THR A 141 -3.82 -13.95 1.55
CA THR A 141 -4.67 -14.69 0.62
C THR A 141 -5.33 -15.90 1.28
N ASN A 142 -6.52 -16.26 0.81
CA ASN A 142 -7.20 -17.52 1.11
C ASN A 142 -7.12 -18.50 -0.07
N THR A 143 -6.28 -18.22 -1.07
CA THR A 143 -6.14 -19.05 -2.28
C THR A 143 -5.04 -20.10 -2.13
N GLU A 144 -5.11 -21.16 -2.94
CA GLU A 144 -4.14 -22.27 -2.97
C GLU A 144 -2.84 -22.04 -3.77
N PRO A 145 -2.74 -21.16 -4.79
CA PRO A 145 -1.52 -20.99 -5.58
C PRO A 145 -0.25 -20.77 -4.76
N THR A 146 0.90 -21.05 -5.37
CA THR A 146 2.20 -20.91 -4.71
C THR A 146 2.47 -19.45 -4.32
N PRO A 147 3.30 -19.18 -3.29
CA PRO A 147 3.64 -17.82 -2.90
C PRO A 147 4.16 -16.95 -4.07
N LYS A 148 4.93 -17.57 -4.97
CA LYS A 148 5.45 -16.92 -6.18
C LYS A 148 4.32 -16.46 -7.11
N GLU A 149 3.32 -17.32 -7.34
CA GLU A 149 2.17 -17.01 -8.19
C GLU A 149 1.28 -15.94 -7.56
N VAL A 150 1.01 -16.03 -6.26
CA VAL A 150 0.25 -15.00 -5.52
C VAL A 150 0.90 -13.63 -5.67
N VAL A 151 2.22 -13.55 -5.50
CA VAL A 151 2.97 -12.30 -5.68
C VAL A 151 2.96 -11.82 -7.13
N ALA A 152 3.04 -12.73 -8.10
CA ALA A 152 2.96 -12.39 -9.52
C ALA A 152 1.57 -11.85 -9.91
N GLN A 153 0.50 -12.51 -9.46
CA GLN A 153 -0.89 -12.07 -9.65
C GLN A 153 -1.12 -10.70 -9.02
N TYR A 154 -0.62 -10.48 -7.80
CA TYR A 154 -0.66 -9.15 -7.17
C TYR A 154 0.07 -8.09 -7.98
N LYS A 155 1.26 -8.39 -8.54
CA LYS A 155 1.98 -7.43 -9.39
C LYS A 155 1.17 -7.02 -10.62
N GLY A 156 0.22 -7.86 -11.06
CA GLY A 156 -0.76 -7.53 -12.09
C GLY A 156 -1.61 -6.29 -11.78
N LEU A 157 -1.77 -5.87 -10.52
CA LEU A 157 -2.44 -4.60 -10.17
C LEU A 157 -1.82 -3.40 -10.89
N TRP A 158 -0.52 -3.43 -11.16
CA TRP A 158 0.14 -2.34 -11.86
C TRP A 158 -0.44 -2.11 -13.26
N VAL A 159 -0.97 -3.15 -13.93
CA VAL A 159 -1.67 -3.01 -15.22
C VAL A 159 -2.93 -2.17 -15.05
N VAL A 160 -3.66 -2.38 -13.96
CA VAL A 160 -4.85 -1.62 -13.60
C VAL A 160 -4.47 -0.18 -13.21
N GLU A 161 -3.44 0.01 -12.39
CA GLU A 161 -2.91 1.34 -12.06
C GLU A 161 -2.44 2.12 -13.30
N ARG A 162 -1.75 1.45 -14.24
CA ARG A 162 -1.33 2.05 -15.50
C ARG A 162 -2.54 2.47 -16.34
N ALA A 163 -3.57 1.64 -16.43
CA ALA A 163 -4.81 1.98 -17.13
C ALA A 163 -5.48 3.21 -16.50
N PHE A 164 -5.57 3.27 -15.17
CA PHE A 164 -6.07 4.45 -14.46
C PHE A 164 -5.22 5.69 -14.68
N ARG A 165 -3.89 5.56 -14.76
CA ARG A 165 -2.98 6.68 -15.01
C ARG A 165 -3.14 7.24 -16.42
N ILE A 166 -3.24 6.37 -17.43
CA ILE A 166 -3.52 6.78 -18.83
C ILE A 166 -4.90 7.45 -18.89
N SER A 167 -5.90 6.86 -18.25
CA SER A 167 -7.26 7.40 -18.20
C SER A 167 -7.33 8.79 -17.53
N LYS A 168 -6.50 9.05 -16.52
CA LYS A 168 -6.44 10.36 -15.84
C LYS A 168 -5.57 11.38 -16.55
N GLY A 169 -4.48 10.96 -17.18
CA GLY A 169 -3.55 11.86 -17.87
C GLY A 169 -3.93 12.09 -19.32
N THR A 170 -3.93 11.03 -20.14
CA THR A 170 -4.14 11.12 -21.59
C THR A 170 -5.60 11.33 -21.97
N ILE A 171 -6.53 10.75 -21.21
CA ILE A 171 -7.98 10.82 -21.49
C ILE A 171 -8.65 11.92 -20.65
N GLU A 172 -7.89 12.59 -19.76
CA GLU A 172 -8.39 13.66 -18.88
C GLU A 172 -9.76 13.34 -18.24
N THR A 173 -9.94 12.11 -17.72
CA THR A 173 -11.14 11.76 -16.93
C THR A 173 -11.42 12.75 -15.80
N ARG A 174 -10.40 13.50 -15.38
CA ARG A 174 -10.53 14.70 -14.59
C ARG A 174 -9.72 15.82 -15.24
N PRO A 175 -10.22 17.08 -15.23
CA PRO A 175 -11.42 17.55 -14.52
C PRO A 175 -12.76 17.16 -15.20
N ILE A 176 -13.79 16.90 -14.39
CA ILE A 176 -15.16 16.66 -14.86
C ILE A 176 -15.92 17.98 -14.75
N PHE A 177 -16.26 18.61 -15.88
CA PHE A 177 -17.02 19.86 -15.93
C PHE A 177 -18.54 19.65 -16.02
N HIS A 178 -19.01 18.45 -15.69
CA HIS A 178 -20.41 18.06 -15.69
C HIS A 178 -20.94 17.96 -14.26
N PHE A 179 -22.15 18.47 -14.03
CA PHE A 179 -22.74 18.60 -12.69
C PHE A 179 -24.01 17.76 -12.49
N THR A 180 -24.49 17.06 -13.53
CA THR A 180 -25.63 16.14 -13.42
C THR A 180 -25.16 14.68 -13.47
N GLU A 181 -25.77 13.82 -12.65
CA GLU A 181 -25.40 12.41 -12.50
C GLU A 181 -25.30 11.69 -13.85
N LYS A 182 -26.33 11.79 -14.71
CA LYS A 182 -26.33 11.19 -16.05
C LYS A 182 -25.15 11.61 -16.93
N ARG A 183 -24.74 12.89 -16.86
CA ARG A 183 -23.61 13.39 -17.67
C ARG A 183 -22.26 12.96 -17.09
N ILE A 184 -22.17 12.85 -15.76
CA ILE A 184 -20.99 12.30 -15.09
C ILE A 184 -20.83 10.81 -15.45
N GLU A 185 -21.92 10.03 -15.40
CA GLU A 185 -21.93 8.62 -15.81
C GLU A 185 -21.53 8.44 -17.28
N ALA A 186 -22.12 9.22 -18.19
CA ALA A 186 -21.80 9.18 -19.61
C ALA A 186 -20.33 9.53 -19.87
N HIS A 187 -19.79 10.56 -19.20
CA HIS A 187 -18.38 10.94 -19.30
C HIS A 187 -17.45 9.83 -18.83
N VAL A 188 -17.73 9.24 -17.66
CA VAL A 188 -16.94 8.12 -17.13
C VAL A 188 -17.01 6.91 -18.07
N CYS A 189 -18.18 6.62 -18.63
CA CYS A 189 -18.37 5.53 -19.60
C CYS A 189 -17.56 5.77 -20.89
N LEU A 190 -17.67 6.97 -21.48
CA LEU A 190 -16.90 7.34 -22.69
C LEU A 190 -15.40 7.25 -22.45
N CYS A 191 -14.91 7.77 -21.33
CA CYS A 191 -13.49 7.68 -20.98
C CYS A 191 -13.02 6.23 -20.77
N PHE A 192 -13.87 5.38 -20.18
CA PHE A 192 -13.57 3.95 -20.00
C PHE A 192 -13.46 3.25 -21.36
N VAL A 193 -14.41 3.47 -22.27
CA VAL A 193 -14.39 2.92 -23.63
C VAL A 193 -13.16 3.41 -24.39
N ALA A 194 -12.87 4.72 -24.37
CA ALA A 194 -11.68 5.29 -25.00
C ALA A 194 -10.38 4.66 -24.48
N SER A 195 -10.30 4.38 -23.17
CA SER A 195 -9.14 3.73 -22.56
C SER A 195 -8.87 2.33 -23.12
N ARG A 196 -9.92 1.64 -23.57
CA ARG A 196 -9.79 0.30 -24.16
C ARG A 196 -9.15 0.34 -25.54
N PHE A 197 -9.44 1.36 -26.35
CA PHE A 197 -8.86 1.54 -27.68
C PHE A 197 -7.40 2.01 -27.63
N ILE A 198 -7.06 2.95 -26.74
CA ILE A 198 -5.67 3.44 -26.57
C ILE A 198 -4.72 2.31 -26.12
N LYS A 199 -5.24 1.34 -25.35
CA LYS A 199 -4.48 0.16 -24.91
C LYS A 199 -4.08 -0.75 -26.09
N ASN A 200 -4.85 -0.77 -27.18
CA ASN A 200 -4.58 -1.61 -28.35
C ASN A 200 -3.69 -0.93 -29.41
N TRP A 201 -3.52 0.41 -29.36
CA TRP A 201 -2.69 1.15 -30.30
C TRP A 201 -1.20 1.20 -29.91
N ASN A 202 -0.89 0.98 -28.62
CA ASN A 202 0.50 0.97 -28.09
C ASN A 202 0.95 -0.44 -27.66
N ALA A 203 0.35 -1.48 -28.23
CA ALA A 203 0.67 -2.89 -27.97
C ALA A 203 1.39 -3.50 -29.18
#